data_AF-A0A0S3R7L9-F1
#
_entry.id   AF-A0A0S3R7L9-F1
#
_cell.length_a   1.000
_cell.length_b   1.000
_cell.length_c   1.000
_cell.angle_alpha   90.00
_cell.angle_beta   90.00
_cell.angle_gamma   90.00
#
_symmetry.space_group_name_H-M   'P 1'
#
loop_
_entity.id
_entity.type
_entity.pdbx_description
1 polymer ?
#
loop_
_entity_poly.entity_id
_entity_poly.type
_entity_poly.pdbx_seq_one_letter_code
_entity_poly.pdbx_strand_id
1 'polypeptide(L)'
;MKGSIATESSSREERRRRARSSSPLKDRSKTSSSKLSSPSKRSTSPSATVLDVDHDVFSLSHDYPNPNPRSFPHSVKQKCWEKADKVKGRDPDRWRRDALGNTVFRKLVGCPGCLCHDYDHIVPYSKGGESTLENCQVLQATVNRSKGNRTDISKAELIQKSSYCRVSGTTIMIALTLVVIRNLLTRVLDALHRS
;
A
#
# COMPACT_ATOMS: atom_id res chain seq x y z
N MET A 1 -0.50 66.12 -13.20
CA MET A 1 -1.09 65.12 -14.12
C MET A 1 -1.13 63.79 -13.34
N LYS A 2 -2.25 63.43 -12.68
CA LYS A 2 -3.29 62.45 -13.13
C LYS A 2 -2.67 61.15 -13.68
N GLY A 3 -2.94 59.90 -13.24
CA GLY A 3 -3.86 59.22 -12.31
C GLY A 3 -3.40 57.73 -12.19
N SER A 4 -3.63 56.98 -11.11
CA SER A 4 -4.80 56.11 -10.78
C SER A 4 -4.84 54.69 -11.42
N ILE A 5 -4.59 53.66 -10.58
CA ILE A 5 -5.39 52.44 -10.21
C ILE A 5 -5.98 51.48 -11.28
N ALA A 6 -5.95 50.16 -10.96
CA ALA A 6 -6.87 49.02 -11.29
C ALA A 6 -6.26 47.88 -12.16
N THR A 7 -5.95 46.69 -11.61
CA THR A 7 -6.74 45.43 -11.50
C THR A 7 -7.08 44.68 -12.80
N GLU A 8 -6.39 43.57 -13.05
CA GLU A 8 -6.79 42.42 -13.91
C GLU A 8 -5.79 41.27 -13.61
N SER A 9 -6.15 40.02 -13.36
CA SER A 9 -7.10 39.20 -14.08
C SER A 9 -7.42 37.93 -13.28
N SER A 10 -8.55 37.99 -12.58
CA SER A 10 -9.31 36.86 -12.05
C SER A 10 -9.98 36.09 -13.21
N SER A 11 -9.20 35.35 -14.01
CA SER A 11 -9.75 34.67 -15.21
C SER A 11 -9.24 33.26 -15.50
N ARG A 12 -8.39 32.66 -14.64
CA ARG A 12 -7.97 31.25 -14.78
C ARG A 12 -8.68 30.25 -13.87
N GLU A 13 -9.32 30.72 -12.80
CA GLU A 13 -9.97 29.87 -11.79
C GLU A 13 -11.40 29.42 -12.20
N GLU A 14 -12.07 30.15 -13.11
CA GLU A 14 -13.48 29.90 -13.50
C GLU A 14 -13.63 28.78 -14.56
N ARG A 15 -12.58 28.48 -15.34
CA ARG A 15 -12.70 27.60 -16.53
C ARG A 15 -12.58 26.10 -16.26
N ARG A 16 -12.22 25.67 -15.03
CA ARG A 16 -12.11 24.23 -14.68
C ARG A 16 -13.31 23.67 -13.91
N ARG A 17 -14.27 24.52 -13.50
CA ARG A 17 -15.45 24.07 -12.73
C ARG A 17 -16.65 23.60 -13.58
N ARG A 18 -16.54 23.56 -14.92
CA ARG A 18 -17.62 23.12 -15.83
C ARG A 18 -17.51 21.71 -16.41
N ALA A 19 -16.55 20.89 -15.98
CA ALA A 19 -16.42 19.50 -16.44
C ALA A 19 -16.94 18.49 -15.39
N ARG A 20 -18.19 18.66 -14.98
CA ARG A 20 -19.00 17.60 -14.36
C ARG A 20 -20.27 17.44 -15.20
N SER A 21 -20.29 16.48 -16.12
CA SER A 21 -21.45 15.64 -16.44
C SER A 21 -21.18 14.81 -17.69
N SER A 22 -21.16 13.48 -17.54
CA SER A 22 -21.84 12.50 -18.42
C SER A 22 -21.19 11.13 -18.26
N SER A 23 -21.82 10.30 -17.43
CA SER A 23 -21.60 8.85 -17.46
C SER A 23 -22.27 8.28 -18.71
N PRO A 24 -21.65 7.37 -19.48
CA PRO A 24 -22.38 6.57 -20.45
C PRO A 24 -22.93 5.31 -19.77
N LEU A 25 -24.25 5.24 -19.67
CA LEU A 25 -25.00 4.00 -19.46
C LEU A 25 -24.86 3.13 -20.72
N LYS A 26 -24.52 1.85 -20.55
CA LYS A 26 -24.62 0.86 -21.63
C LYS A 26 -25.49 -0.29 -21.14
N ASP A 27 -26.78 -0.15 -21.39
CA ASP A 27 -27.75 -1.24 -21.38
C ASP A 27 -28.02 -1.64 -22.84
N ARG A 28 -27.83 -2.92 -23.16
CA ARG A 28 -28.55 -3.56 -24.25
C ARG A 28 -28.65 -5.06 -23.98
N SER A 29 -29.76 -5.41 -23.37
CA SER A 29 -30.37 -6.72 -23.35
C SER A 29 -30.87 -7.16 -24.75
N LYS A 30 -30.71 -8.46 -25.05
CA LYS A 30 -31.66 -9.42 -25.66
C LYS A 30 -30.87 -10.60 -26.28
N THR A 31 -30.73 -11.72 -25.57
CA THR A 31 -31.62 -12.90 -25.50
C THR A 31 -31.64 -13.74 -26.77
N SER A 32 -31.01 -14.93 -26.70
CA SER A 32 -31.54 -16.14 -27.34
C SER A 32 -31.10 -17.37 -26.54
N SER A 33 -32.11 -18.05 -26.03
CA SER A 33 -32.13 -19.28 -25.24
C SER A 33 -31.72 -20.53 -26.02
N SER A 34 -31.01 -21.46 -25.36
CA SER A 34 -31.33 -22.91 -25.35
C SER A 34 -30.36 -23.62 -24.39
N LYS A 35 -30.86 -24.07 -23.23
CA LYS A 35 -31.27 -25.46 -22.90
C LYS A 35 -30.10 -26.33 -22.41
N LEU A 36 -30.21 -26.75 -21.14
CA LEU A 36 -29.92 -28.06 -20.50
C LEU A 36 -28.89 -28.98 -21.21
N SER A 37 -27.94 -29.64 -20.53
CA SER A 37 -28.09 -30.46 -19.31
C SER A 37 -26.73 -30.99 -18.85
N SER A 38 -26.57 -31.23 -17.54
CA SER A 38 -25.56 -32.14 -16.99
C SER A 38 -25.75 -33.58 -17.50
N PRO A 39 -24.72 -34.44 -17.42
CA PRO A 39 -24.96 -35.67 -16.67
C PRO A 39 -23.78 -36.17 -15.81
N SER A 40 -24.22 -37.02 -14.88
CA SER A 40 -23.55 -37.70 -13.78
C SER A 40 -22.55 -38.80 -14.17
N LYS A 41 -21.74 -39.14 -13.16
CA LYS A 41 -20.90 -40.34 -13.01
C LYS A 41 -21.69 -41.65 -13.21
N ARG A 42 -21.13 -42.64 -13.92
CA ARG A 42 -21.12 -44.05 -13.50
C ARG A 42 -20.10 -44.90 -14.28
N SER A 43 -19.49 -45.81 -13.53
CA SER A 43 -18.50 -46.84 -13.86
C SER A 43 -19.02 -48.01 -14.69
N THR A 44 -18.19 -48.52 -15.60
CA THR A 44 -18.10 -49.95 -16.00
C THR A 44 -16.78 -50.19 -16.78
N SER A 45 -15.95 -51.12 -16.30
CA SER A 45 -14.91 -51.83 -17.07
C SER A 45 -15.42 -53.26 -17.36
N PRO A 46 -14.72 -54.16 -18.10
CA PRO A 46 -13.53 -54.04 -18.96
C PRO A 46 -13.74 -54.64 -20.38
N SER A 47 -12.88 -54.34 -21.36
CA SER A 47 -12.38 -55.36 -22.30
C SER A 47 -11.20 -54.83 -23.11
N ALA A 48 -10.27 -55.74 -23.43
CA ALA A 48 -8.93 -55.50 -23.94
C ALA A 48 -8.87 -55.11 -25.42
N THR A 49 -7.92 -54.23 -25.76
CA THR A 49 -7.11 -54.39 -26.98
C THR A 49 -5.76 -53.73 -26.78
N VAL A 50 -4.73 -54.54 -27.01
CA VAL A 50 -3.32 -54.19 -27.17
C VAL A 50 -3.17 -53.33 -28.42
N LEU A 51 -2.31 -52.29 -28.39
CA LEU A 51 -1.26 -51.97 -29.38
C LEU A 51 -0.78 -50.51 -29.21
N ASP A 52 0.54 -50.42 -29.03
CA ASP A 52 1.49 -49.39 -29.45
C ASP A 52 1.61 -48.02 -28.77
N VAL A 53 2.90 -47.73 -28.53
CA VAL A 53 3.55 -46.63 -27.83
C VAL A 53 3.65 -45.43 -28.75
N ASP A 54 3.21 -44.25 -28.30
CA ASP A 54 3.97 -43.01 -28.50
C ASP A 54 3.48 -41.88 -27.57
N HIS A 55 4.22 -41.73 -26.46
CA HIS A 55 4.66 -40.47 -25.86
C HIS A 55 3.64 -39.33 -25.62
N ASP A 56 2.49 -39.63 -25.01
CA ASP A 56 1.67 -38.60 -24.37
C ASP A 56 2.31 -38.21 -23.01
N VAL A 57 3.33 -37.34 -23.06
CA VAL A 57 3.82 -36.62 -21.88
C VAL A 57 2.74 -35.61 -21.50
N PHE A 58 1.70 -36.16 -20.88
CA PHE A 58 0.77 -35.43 -20.05
C PHE A 58 1.62 -34.80 -18.96
N SER A 59 2.02 -33.54 -19.17
CA SER A 59 2.69 -32.72 -18.16
C SER A 59 1.76 -32.67 -16.96
N LEU A 60 1.93 -33.63 -16.05
CA LEU A 60 1.58 -33.50 -14.65
C LEU A 60 2.36 -32.27 -14.19
N SER A 61 1.72 -31.11 -14.30
CA SER A 61 2.05 -29.90 -13.57
C SER A 61 2.00 -30.30 -12.11
N HIS A 62 3.11 -30.83 -11.62
CA HIS A 62 3.31 -31.02 -10.21
C HIS A 62 3.17 -29.64 -9.63
N ASP A 63 2.13 -29.48 -8.82
CA ASP A 63 1.83 -28.30 -8.02
C ASP A 63 2.87 -28.22 -6.88
N TYR A 64 4.16 -28.36 -7.23
CA TYR A 64 5.25 -28.14 -6.30
C TYR A 64 5.24 -26.65 -5.98
N PRO A 65 5.03 -26.27 -4.71
CA PRO A 65 5.07 -24.87 -4.34
C PRO A 65 6.45 -24.34 -4.73
N ASN A 66 6.47 -23.33 -5.61
CA ASN A 66 7.72 -22.65 -5.98
C ASN A 66 8.42 -22.24 -4.66
N PRO A 67 9.62 -22.78 -4.38
CA PRO A 67 10.31 -22.51 -3.12
C PRO A 67 10.63 -21.03 -2.92
N ASN A 68 10.63 -20.23 -4.00
CA ASN A 68 10.86 -18.80 -3.98
C ASN A 68 9.67 -18.04 -4.61
N PRO A 69 8.54 -17.88 -3.88
CA PRO A 69 7.40 -17.13 -4.39
C PRO A 69 7.77 -15.66 -4.58
N ARG A 70 7.24 -15.03 -5.63
CA ARG A 70 7.48 -13.59 -5.90
C ARG A 70 7.01 -12.69 -4.75
N SER A 71 5.94 -13.06 -4.06
CA SER A 71 5.44 -12.28 -2.92
C SER A 71 6.12 -12.73 -1.63
N PHE A 72 6.50 -11.77 -0.78
CA PHE A 72 7.00 -12.07 0.56
C PHE A 72 5.98 -12.88 1.38
N PRO A 73 6.39 -13.98 2.03
CA PRO A 73 5.54 -14.69 2.97
C PRO A 73 5.21 -13.80 4.18
N HIS A 74 4.10 -14.08 4.86
CA HIS A 74 3.60 -13.23 5.95
C HIS A 74 4.62 -13.06 7.09
N SER A 75 5.34 -14.14 7.44
CA SER A 75 6.41 -14.10 8.45
C SER A 75 7.54 -13.12 8.08
N VAL A 76 7.92 -13.06 6.81
CA VAL A 76 8.92 -12.12 6.30
C VAL A 76 8.38 -10.70 6.31
N LYS A 77 7.14 -10.47 5.88
CA LYS A 77 6.48 -9.15 5.96
C LYS A 77 6.45 -8.60 7.37
N GLN A 78 6.15 -9.45 8.36
CA GLN A 78 6.15 -9.08 9.76
C GLN A 78 7.54 -8.65 10.24
N LYS A 79 8.57 -9.49 10.02
CA LYS A 79 9.96 -9.16 10.38
C LYS A 79 10.48 -7.93 9.62
N CYS A 80 10.06 -7.75 8.38
CA CYS A 80 10.42 -6.60 7.55
C CYS A 80 9.81 -5.29 8.09
N TRP A 81 8.58 -5.33 8.62
CA TRP A 81 7.98 -4.21 9.34
C TRP A 81 8.71 -3.91 10.66
N GLU A 82 9.09 -4.95 11.40
CA GLU A 82 9.85 -4.82 12.65
C GLU A 82 11.24 -4.21 12.44
N LYS A 83 11.90 -4.58 11.33
CA LYS A 83 13.20 -4.06 10.85
C LYS A 83 13.13 -2.57 10.48
N ALA A 84 11.98 -2.07 10.03
CA ALA A 84 11.84 -0.68 9.62
C ALA A 84 11.99 0.31 10.78
N ASP A 85 12.43 1.53 10.48
CA ASP A 85 12.73 2.54 11.49
C ASP A 85 11.48 2.98 12.26
N LYS A 86 11.62 3.15 13.58
CA LYS A 86 10.51 3.61 14.46
C LYS A 86 10.31 5.12 14.35
N VAL A 87 9.06 5.58 14.40
CA VAL A 87 8.74 7.01 14.45
C VAL A 87 8.69 7.48 15.91
N LYS A 88 9.62 8.35 16.31
CA LYS A 88 9.65 8.93 17.67
C LYS A 88 8.30 9.57 18.03
N GLY A 89 7.80 9.29 19.23
CA GLY A 89 6.53 9.84 19.72
C GLY A 89 5.27 9.25 19.08
N ARG A 90 5.38 8.13 18.35
CA ARG A 90 4.24 7.38 17.80
C ARG A 90 4.34 5.91 18.17
N ASP A 91 3.19 5.24 18.15
CA ASP A 91 3.09 3.79 18.39
C ASP A 91 3.88 3.00 17.31
N PRO A 92 4.94 2.25 17.69
CA PRO A 92 5.80 1.52 16.77
C PRO A 92 5.11 0.32 16.09
N ASP A 93 3.99 -0.16 16.63
CA ASP A 93 3.21 -1.25 16.01
C ASP A 93 2.32 -0.75 14.88
N ARG A 94 2.09 0.57 14.84
CA ARG A 94 1.20 1.23 13.89
C ARG A 94 1.96 2.10 12.89
N TRP A 95 3.07 2.71 13.31
CA TRP A 95 3.82 3.71 12.55
C TRP A 95 5.28 3.31 12.38
N ARG A 96 5.78 3.42 11.14
CA ARG A 96 7.20 3.21 10.80
C ARG A 96 7.67 4.29 9.81
N ARG A 97 8.99 4.40 9.67
CA ARG A 97 9.62 5.09 8.55
C ARG A 97 10.08 4.07 7.53
N ASP A 98 9.78 4.37 6.27
CA ASP A 98 10.29 3.60 5.14
C ASP A 98 11.81 3.84 4.94
N ALA A 99 12.44 3.13 3.99
CA ALA A 99 13.88 3.26 3.72
C ALA A 99 14.35 4.66 3.29
N LEU A 100 13.40 5.54 2.91
CA LEU A 100 13.65 6.93 2.51
C LEU A 100 13.31 7.93 3.62
N GLY A 101 12.78 7.46 4.75
CA GLY A 101 12.40 8.27 5.90
C GLY A 101 10.93 8.74 5.90
N ASN A 102 10.14 8.36 4.90
CA ASN A 102 8.72 8.68 4.80
C ASN A 102 7.94 7.95 5.90
N THR A 103 6.96 8.63 6.50
CA THR A 103 6.10 8.00 7.51
C THR A 103 5.02 7.16 6.84
N VAL A 104 4.92 5.90 7.26
CA VAL A 104 3.95 4.93 6.73
C VAL A 104 3.15 4.27 7.85
N PHE A 105 2.00 3.72 7.47
CA PHE A 105 1.03 3.17 8.40
C PHE A 105 0.74 1.69 8.15
N ARG A 106 0.80 0.87 9.20
CA ARG A 106 0.78 -0.60 9.08
C ARG A 106 -0.44 -1.17 8.35
N LYS A 107 -1.63 -0.61 8.57
CA LYS A 107 -2.86 -1.13 7.91
C LYS A 107 -3.04 -0.62 6.47
N LEU A 108 -2.24 0.34 6.01
CA LEU A 108 -2.38 0.94 4.68
C LEU A 108 -1.37 0.30 3.72
N VAL A 109 -1.70 -0.88 3.21
CA VAL A 109 -0.87 -1.63 2.26
C VAL A 109 -1.45 -1.52 0.85
N GLY A 110 -0.62 -1.29 -0.18
CA GLY A 110 -1.03 -1.36 -1.59
C GLY A 110 -1.89 -0.21 -2.12
N CYS A 111 -2.23 0.78 -1.30
CA CYS A 111 -3.03 1.94 -1.72
C CYS A 111 -2.18 3.10 -2.26
N PRO A 112 -2.74 4.03 -3.06
CA PRO A 112 -2.01 5.16 -3.65
C PRO A 112 -1.83 6.36 -2.69
N GLY A 113 -2.07 6.19 -1.40
CA GLY A 113 -1.99 7.28 -0.41
C GLY A 113 -0.56 7.55 0.07
N CYS A 114 -0.32 8.77 0.54
CA CYS A 114 0.96 9.22 1.12
C CYS A 114 1.40 8.45 2.40
N LEU A 115 0.49 7.76 3.09
CA LEU A 115 0.84 6.92 4.26
C LEU A 115 0.83 5.43 3.91
N CYS A 116 0.50 5.10 2.67
CA CYS A 116 0.44 3.73 2.19
C CYS A 116 1.83 3.22 1.87
N HIS A 117 2.06 1.93 2.11
CA HIS A 117 3.32 1.28 1.84
C HIS A 117 3.09 -0.03 1.09
N ASP A 118 4.18 -0.51 0.50
CA ASP A 118 4.33 -1.86 0.00
C ASP A 118 5.56 -2.50 0.65
N TYR A 119 5.63 -3.82 0.57
CA TYR A 119 6.85 -4.58 0.84
C TYR A 119 7.61 -4.69 -0.47
N ASP A 120 8.67 -3.90 -0.61
CA ASP A 120 9.50 -3.80 -1.80
C ASP A 120 10.69 -4.75 -1.71
N HIS A 121 11.05 -5.34 -2.85
CA HIS A 121 12.31 -6.04 -3.01
C HIS A 121 13.41 -5.03 -3.31
N ILE A 122 14.43 -4.94 -2.46
CA ILE A 122 15.58 -4.05 -2.69
C ILE A 122 16.16 -4.31 -4.09
N VAL A 123 16.47 -5.58 -4.37
CA VAL A 123 16.74 -6.13 -5.71
C VAL A 123 15.43 -6.70 -6.26
N PRO A 124 14.88 -6.19 -7.38
CA PRO A 124 13.62 -6.67 -7.93
C PRO A 124 13.63 -8.17 -8.23
N TYR A 125 12.49 -8.85 -8.02
CA TYR A 125 12.36 -10.28 -8.33
C TYR A 125 12.74 -10.62 -9.78
N SER A 126 12.39 -9.76 -10.74
CA SER A 126 12.75 -9.93 -12.16
C SER A 126 14.26 -9.82 -12.44
N LYS A 127 15.06 -9.45 -11.45
CA LYS A 127 16.52 -9.34 -11.50
C LYS A 127 17.20 -10.38 -10.61
N GLY A 128 16.47 -11.43 -10.20
CA GLY A 128 17.00 -12.50 -9.35
C GLY A 128 16.89 -12.22 -7.85
N GLY A 129 16.20 -11.16 -7.44
CA GLY A 129 16.00 -10.88 -6.03
C GLY A 129 14.99 -11.82 -5.37
N GLU A 130 15.43 -12.57 -4.38
CA GLU A 130 14.59 -13.51 -3.65
C GLU A 130 13.66 -12.80 -2.64
N SER A 131 12.57 -13.48 -2.25
CA SER A 131 11.61 -12.96 -1.26
C SER A 131 12.05 -13.20 0.19
N THR A 132 13.30 -12.86 0.50
CA THR A 132 13.92 -13.02 1.83
C THR A 132 13.80 -11.77 2.69
N LEU A 133 14.12 -11.87 3.99
CA LEU A 133 14.04 -10.73 4.91
C LEU A 133 15.07 -9.65 4.58
N GLU A 134 16.24 -10.08 4.11
CA GLU A 134 17.38 -9.25 3.75
C GLU A 134 17.03 -8.38 2.55
N ASN A 135 16.33 -8.96 1.57
CA ASN A 135 15.87 -8.26 0.37
C ASN A 135 14.54 -7.52 0.56
N CYS A 136 13.86 -7.66 1.71
CA CYS A 136 12.63 -6.93 1.98
C CYS A 136 12.91 -5.55 2.58
N GLN A 137 12.24 -4.52 2.07
CA GLN A 137 12.12 -3.22 2.72
C GLN A 137 10.70 -2.69 2.68
N VAL A 138 10.31 -1.96 3.71
CA VAL A 138 9.08 -1.15 3.66
C VAL A 138 9.37 0.08 2.82
N LEU A 139 8.54 0.32 1.81
CA LEU A 139 8.66 1.46 0.91
C LEU A 139 7.30 2.08 0.66
N GLN A 140 7.20 3.41 0.63
CA GLN A 140 5.95 4.08 0.28
C GLN A 140 5.43 3.58 -1.08
N ALA A 141 4.13 3.27 -1.17
CA ALA A 141 3.56 2.58 -2.33
C ALA A 141 3.70 3.39 -3.65
N THR A 142 3.58 4.72 -3.59
CA THR A 142 3.79 5.60 -4.74
C THR A 142 5.25 5.57 -5.23
N VAL A 143 6.20 5.54 -4.29
CA VAL A 143 7.63 5.41 -4.58
C VAL A 143 7.94 4.02 -5.14
N ASN A 144 7.38 2.97 -4.55
CA ASN A 144 7.56 1.59 -5.02
C ASN A 144 7.08 1.41 -6.47
N ARG A 145 5.87 1.89 -6.78
CA ARG A 145 5.32 1.90 -8.15
C ARG A 145 6.20 2.70 -9.11
N SER A 146 6.72 3.83 -8.64
CA SER A 146 7.64 4.65 -9.41
C SER A 146 8.99 3.96 -9.63
N LYS A 147 9.51 3.22 -8.67
CA LYS A 147 10.76 2.45 -8.77
C LYS A 147 10.62 1.34 -9.81
N GLY A 148 9.58 0.52 -9.68
CA GLY A 148 9.36 -0.63 -10.55
C GLY A 148 10.49 -1.66 -10.44
N ASN A 149 11.01 -2.11 -11.58
CA ASN A 149 12.12 -3.08 -11.66
C ASN A 149 13.50 -2.42 -11.89
N ARG A 150 13.59 -1.10 -11.74
CA ARG A 150 14.82 -0.35 -11.94
C ARG A 150 15.71 -0.42 -10.71
N THR A 151 17.01 -0.61 -10.94
CA THR A 151 18.03 -0.75 -9.89
C THR A 151 19.03 0.41 -9.88
N ASP A 152 18.99 1.24 -10.92
CA ASP A 152 19.87 2.38 -11.18
C ASP A 152 19.32 3.72 -10.67
N ILE A 153 18.14 3.72 -10.04
CA ILE A 153 17.53 4.95 -9.51
C ILE A 153 18.26 5.39 -8.23
N SER A 154 18.68 6.65 -8.19
CA SER A 154 19.29 7.24 -7.00
C SER A 154 18.28 7.41 -5.85
N LYS A 155 18.78 7.36 -4.61
CA LYS A 155 17.97 7.66 -3.42
C LYS A 155 17.32 9.05 -3.50
N ALA A 156 18.03 10.05 -4.02
CA ALA A 156 17.52 11.41 -4.19
C ALA A 156 16.32 11.46 -5.15
N GLU A 157 16.39 10.73 -6.27
CA GLU A 157 15.28 10.66 -7.22
C GLU A 157 14.06 9.94 -6.61
N LEU A 158 14.27 8.89 -5.80
CA LEU A 158 13.17 8.23 -5.10
C LEU A 158 12.53 9.14 -4.03
N ILE A 159 13.33 9.94 -3.33
CA ILE A 159 12.84 10.95 -2.39
C ILE A 159 11.99 11.99 -3.12
N GLN A 160 12.40 12.45 -4.31
CA GLN A 160 11.62 13.41 -5.11
C GLN A 160 10.25 12.85 -5.52
N LYS A 161 10.13 11.54 -5.70
CA LYS A 161 8.86 10.86 -6.02
C LYS A 161 8.02 10.52 -4.78
N SER A 162 8.53 10.79 -3.58
CA SER A 162 7.82 10.53 -2.33
C SER A 162 6.66 11.49 -2.15
N SER A 163 5.57 11.00 -1.59
CA SER A 163 4.38 11.79 -1.25
C SER A 163 4.41 12.16 0.23
N TYR A 164 4.32 13.43 0.56
CA TYR A 164 4.35 13.87 1.95
C TYR A 164 2.94 14.15 2.49
N CYS A 165 2.65 13.62 3.67
CA CYS A 165 1.47 13.99 4.44
C CYS A 165 1.86 14.54 5.80
N ARG A 166 1.31 15.70 6.13
CA ARG A 166 1.47 16.31 7.44
C ARG A 166 0.60 15.56 8.44
N VAL A 167 1.19 14.59 9.12
CA VAL A 167 0.51 13.88 10.21
C VAL A 167 0.64 14.74 11.46
N SER A 168 -0.43 15.42 11.87
CA SER A 168 -0.45 16.16 13.14
C SER A 168 -0.04 15.21 14.27
N GLY A 169 0.89 15.66 15.10
CA GLY A 169 1.29 14.95 16.31
C GLY A 169 0.18 15.14 17.31
N THR A 170 -0.61 14.10 17.59
CA THR A 170 -1.37 14.07 18.83
C THR A 170 -0.40 13.81 19.98
N THR A 171 0.39 14.85 20.29
CA THR A 171 1.04 15.12 21.58
C THR A 171 -0.02 15.63 22.57
N ILE A 172 -1.31 15.31 22.39
CA ILE A 172 -2.34 15.76 23.33
C ILE A 172 -2.20 15.03 24.67
N MET A 173 -1.66 13.80 24.68
CA MET A 173 -1.48 13.05 25.93
C MET A 173 -0.42 13.70 26.85
N ILE A 174 0.70 14.20 26.32
CA ILE A 174 1.71 14.88 27.15
C ILE A 174 1.23 16.28 27.53
N ALA A 175 0.63 17.04 26.60
CA ALA A 175 0.14 18.39 26.91
C ALA A 175 -1.02 18.36 27.93
N LEU A 176 -2.00 17.47 27.79
CA LEU A 176 -3.07 17.31 28.78
C LEU A 176 -2.51 16.85 30.12
N THR A 177 -1.57 15.90 30.13
CA THR A 177 -0.93 15.45 31.38
C THR A 177 -0.16 16.59 32.05
N LEU A 178 0.59 17.40 31.30
CA LEU A 178 1.29 18.57 31.83
C LEU A 178 0.33 19.67 32.30
N VAL A 179 -0.78 19.92 31.60
CA VAL A 179 -1.81 20.90 32.01
C VAL A 179 -2.53 20.42 33.27
N VAL A 180 -2.87 19.14 33.36
CA VAL A 180 -3.49 18.53 34.54
C VAL A 180 -2.52 18.55 35.72
N ILE A 181 -1.26 18.16 35.53
CA ILE A 181 -0.22 18.23 36.57
C ILE A 181 -0.01 19.67 37.01
N ARG A 182 0.10 20.63 36.07
CA ARG A 182 0.27 22.05 36.41
C ARG A 182 -0.91 22.58 37.20
N ASN A 183 -2.14 22.30 36.78
CA ASN A 183 -3.36 22.72 37.49
C ASN A 183 -3.47 22.07 38.87
N LEU A 184 -3.07 20.80 39.02
CA LEU A 184 -3.04 20.12 40.31
C LEU A 184 -1.96 20.73 41.23
N LEU A 185 -0.75 20.99 40.71
CA LEU A 185 0.33 21.62 41.47
C LEU A 185 -0.07 23.01 41.95
N THR A 186 -0.70 23.82 41.08
CA THR A 186 -1.19 25.15 41.46
C THR A 186 -2.20 25.07 42.59
N ARG A 187 -3.16 24.14 42.52
CA ARG A 187 -4.15 23.94 43.59
C ARG A 187 -3.53 23.49 44.92
N VAL A 188 -2.52 22.62 44.87
CA VAL A 188 -1.80 22.16 46.06
C VAL A 188 -0.98 23.31 46.68
N LEU A 189 -0.30 24.11 45.86
CA LEU A 189 0.46 25.28 46.33
C LEU A 189 -0.45 26.36 46.92
N ASP A 190 -1.60 26.64 46.29
CA ASP A 190 -2.59 27.59 46.80
C ASP A 190 -3.22 27.14 48.12
N ALA A 191 -3.37 25.82 48.32
CA ALA A 191 -3.88 25.25 49.58
C ALA A 191 -2.83 25.36 50.70
N LEU A 192 -1.55 25.12 50.41
CA LEU A 192 -0.45 25.24 51.37
C LEU A 192 -0.16 26.70 51.77
N HIS A 193 -0.40 27.67 50.90
CA HIS A 193 -0.22 29.08 51.22
C HIS A 193 -1.39 29.68 52.04
N ARG A 194 -2.51 28.96 52.16
CA ARG A 194 -3.69 29.38 52.94
C ARG A 194 -3.79 28.73 54.32
N SER A 195 -2.90 27.79 54.64
CA SER A 195 -2.75 27.15 55.95
C SER A 195 -1.62 27.80 56.75
#